data_AF-A0A133ZVI8-F1
#
_entry.id   AF-A0A133ZVI8-F1
#
_cell.length_a   1.000
_cell.length_b   1.000
_cell.length_c   1.000
_cell.angle_alpha   90.00
_cell.angle_beta   90.00
_cell.angle_gamma   90.00
#
_symmetry.space_group_name_H-M   'P 1'
#
loop_
_entity.id
_entity.type
_entity.pdbx_description
1 polymer ?
#
loop_
_entity_poly.entity_id
_entity_poly.type
_entity_poly.pdbx_seq_one_letter_code
_entity_poly.pdbx_strand_id
1 'polypeptide(L)'
;QAKKINYSDKVSSVVVSEITEDGYVTLHGDHSHYEKGLVPYNAKILDSLVYKNKDYKLKNEDIQYELAEGYVIKVNGKYYYYPKEGITQNNVVDESTGKEISAHAHHHHHHGESSESKGSGDNYTFNPKDIVSETQDGYVVRHGDHFHYIKKSELSASQLSQAKESGVNPSLASSAA
;
A
#
# COMPACT_ATOMS: atom_id res chain seq x y z
N GLN A 1 13.35 0.15 -20.46
CA GLN A 1 12.36 -0.83 -20.95
C GLN A 1 11.26 -0.89 -19.91
N ALA A 2 10.02 -0.49 -20.24
CA ALA A 2 8.93 -0.46 -19.27
C ALA A 2 8.61 -1.89 -18.78
N LYS A 3 8.54 -2.09 -17.46
CA LYS A 3 8.19 -3.37 -16.85
C LYS A 3 6.72 -3.68 -17.21
N LYS A 4 6.47 -4.78 -17.93
CA LYS A 4 5.11 -5.23 -18.28
C LYS A 4 4.39 -5.72 -17.01
N ILE A 5 3.21 -5.18 -16.74
CA ILE A 5 2.33 -5.60 -15.64
C ILE A 5 1.47 -6.77 -16.13
N ASN A 6 1.27 -7.80 -15.29
CA ASN A 6 0.46 -8.97 -15.62
C ASN A 6 -1.03 -8.60 -15.55
N TYR A 7 -1.78 -8.87 -16.62
CA TYR A 7 -3.18 -8.50 -16.77
C TYR A 7 -4.07 -9.65 -16.28
N SER A 8 -4.83 -9.44 -15.21
CA SER A 8 -6.00 -10.26 -14.90
C SER A 8 -7.21 -9.35 -14.72
N ASP A 9 -8.25 -9.59 -15.52
CA ASP A 9 -9.49 -8.84 -15.66
C ASP A 9 -10.45 -8.94 -14.45
N LYS A 10 -9.92 -8.89 -13.22
CA LYS A 10 -10.77 -8.83 -12.03
C LYS A 10 -10.87 -7.40 -11.54
N VAL A 11 -12.08 -6.96 -11.22
CA VAL A 11 -12.31 -5.79 -10.36
C VAL A 11 -11.37 -5.96 -9.17
N SER A 12 -10.36 -5.11 -9.07
CA SER A 12 -9.39 -5.21 -8.00
C SER A 12 -10.06 -4.74 -6.73
N SER A 13 -10.21 -5.64 -5.75
CA SER A 13 -10.55 -5.27 -4.37
C SER A 13 -9.37 -4.60 -3.66
N VAL A 14 -8.18 -4.61 -4.27
CA VAL A 14 -7.00 -3.93 -3.73
C VAL A 14 -7.20 -2.43 -3.82
N VAL A 15 -7.21 -1.79 -2.65
CA VAL A 15 -7.20 -0.33 -2.49
C VAL A 15 -5.82 0.08 -2.02
N VAL A 16 -5.09 0.84 -2.84
CA VAL A 16 -3.73 1.29 -2.55
C VAL A 16 -3.78 2.63 -1.82
N SER A 17 -3.15 2.68 -0.64
CA SER A 17 -3.08 3.88 0.19
C SER A 17 -1.73 4.59 0.14
N GLU A 18 -0.65 3.88 -0.20
CA GLU A 18 0.68 4.43 -0.35
C GLU A 18 1.52 3.66 -1.38
N ILE A 19 2.48 4.33 -2.01
CA ILE A 19 3.44 3.73 -2.94
C ILE A 19 4.84 4.12 -2.50
N THR A 20 5.75 3.16 -2.57
CA THR A 20 7.18 3.31 -2.27
C THR A 20 8.00 2.88 -3.49
N GLU A 21 9.32 2.97 -3.40
CA GLU A 21 10.20 2.55 -4.48
C GLU A 21 10.15 1.04 -4.75
N ASP A 22 10.00 0.24 -3.69
CA ASP A 22 10.09 -1.23 -3.76
C ASP A 22 8.75 -1.94 -3.58
N GLY A 23 7.66 -1.20 -3.38
CA GLY A 23 6.37 -1.78 -3.02
C GLY A 23 5.26 -0.75 -2.81
N TYR A 24 4.11 -1.22 -2.35
CA TYR A 24 2.92 -0.40 -2.11
C TYR A 24 2.14 -0.92 -0.91
N VAL A 25 1.29 -0.05 -0.35
CA VAL A 25 0.46 -0.36 0.81
C VAL A 25 -0.97 -0.59 0.37
N THR A 26 -1.57 -1.68 0.82
CA THR A 26 -2.98 -2.03 0.58
C THR A 26 -3.79 -1.83 1.86
N LEU A 27 -5.00 -1.30 1.71
CA LEU A 27 -5.97 -1.29 2.80
C LEU A 27 -6.60 -2.67 2.94
N HIS A 28 -6.81 -3.06 4.19
CA HIS A 28 -7.57 -4.24 4.54
C HIS A 28 -8.50 -3.89 5.73
N GLY A 29 -9.61 -3.21 5.44
CA GLY A 29 -10.56 -2.76 6.46
C GLY A 29 -9.94 -1.71 7.38
N ASP A 30 -9.62 -2.08 8.62
CA ASP A 30 -9.07 -1.18 9.64
C ASP A 30 -7.54 -1.15 9.71
N HIS A 31 -6.85 -2.07 9.06
CA HIS A 31 -5.39 -2.13 8.99
C HIS A 31 -4.88 -2.07 7.56
N SER A 32 -3.57 -2.12 7.40
CA SER A 32 -2.89 -2.04 6.10
C SER A 32 -1.77 -3.06 5.99
N HIS A 33 -1.60 -3.61 4.79
CA HIS A 33 -0.50 -4.49 4.44
C HIS A 33 0.47 -3.81 3.49
N TYR A 34 1.74 -4.21 3.56
CA TYR A 34 2.76 -3.77 2.60
C TYR A 34 3.11 -4.93 1.66
N GLU A 35 3.03 -4.66 0.36
CA GLU A 35 3.33 -5.61 -0.71
C GLU A 35 4.55 -5.14 -1.50
N LYS A 36 5.49 -6.05 -1.78
CA LYS A 36 6.64 -5.75 -2.64
C LYS A 36 6.23 -5.80 -4.11
N GLY A 37 6.80 -4.90 -4.92
CA GLY A 37 6.61 -4.86 -6.36
C GLY A 37 5.72 -3.69 -6.84
N LEU A 38 5.15 -3.84 -8.03
CA LEU A 38 4.37 -2.80 -8.68
C LEU A 38 2.89 -2.90 -8.29
N VAL A 39 2.25 -1.74 -8.16
CA VAL A 39 0.80 -1.64 -7.98
C VAL A 39 0.07 -2.41 -9.10
N PRO A 40 -0.95 -3.23 -8.78
CA PRO A 40 -1.75 -3.91 -9.79
C PRO A 40 -2.39 -2.92 -10.78
N TYR A 41 -2.39 -3.26 -12.06
CA TYR A 41 -2.82 -2.36 -13.14
C TYR A 41 -4.22 -1.77 -12.95
N ASN A 42 -5.15 -2.56 -12.40
CA ASN A 42 -6.55 -2.20 -12.18
C ASN A 42 -6.87 -1.84 -10.71
N ALA A 43 -5.86 -1.56 -9.88
CA ALA A 43 -6.04 -1.25 -8.46
C ALA A 43 -6.92 -0.02 -8.24
N LYS A 44 -7.68 -0.03 -7.14
CA LYS A 44 -8.29 1.20 -6.60
C LYS A 44 -7.20 2.02 -5.89
N ILE A 45 -7.31 3.32 -5.96
CA ILE A 45 -6.35 4.28 -5.45
C ILE A 45 -7.05 5.17 -4.43
N LEU A 46 -6.44 5.34 -3.26
CA LEU A 46 -6.96 6.26 -2.27
C LEU A 46 -6.77 7.72 -2.73
N ASP A 47 -7.79 8.56 -2.58
CA ASP A 47 -7.78 9.96 -3.01
C ASP A 47 -6.61 10.77 -2.40
N SER A 48 -6.14 10.39 -1.21
CA SER A 48 -4.97 11.00 -0.57
C SER A 48 -3.64 10.77 -1.32
N LEU A 49 -3.58 9.73 -2.16
CA LEU A 49 -2.41 9.40 -2.98
C LEU A 49 -2.42 10.14 -4.33
N VAL A 50 -3.53 10.78 -4.70
CA VAL A 50 -3.66 11.55 -5.93
C VAL A 50 -2.81 12.82 -5.86
N TYR A 51 -2.01 13.08 -6.89
CA TYR A 51 -1.26 14.33 -7.00
C TYR A 51 -2.17 15.48 -7.45
N LYS A 52 -2.47 16.43 -6.55
CA LYS A 52 -3.49 17.47 -6.76
C LYS A 52 -2.97 18.85 -7.18
N ASN A 53 -1.72 18.95 -7.64
CA ASN A 53 -1.18 20.23 -8.10
C ASN A 53 -1.75 20.60 -9.48
N LYS A 54 -2.55 21.67 -9.54
CA LYS A 54 -3.22 22.14 -10.77
C LYS A 54 -2.27 22.74 -11.80
N ASP A 55 -1.12 23.25 -11.37
CA ASP A 55 -0.13 23.87 -12.27
C ASP A 55 0.86 22.84 -12.82
N TYR A 56 0.82 21.61 -12.30
CA TYR A 56 1.70 20.55 -12.74
C TYR A 56 1.25 20.00 -14.10
N LYS A 57 2.20 19.94 -15.02
CA LYS A 57 2.06 19.24 -16.30
C LYS A 57 2.86 17.95 -16.22
N LEU A 58 2.23 16.84 -16.56
CA LEU A 58 2.85 15.52 -16.55
C LEU A 58 4.13 15.53 -17.41
N LYS A 59 5.25 15.13 -16.80
CA LYS A 59 6.53 14.95 -17.49
C LYS A 59 6.82 13.46 -17.61
N ASN A 60 7.41 13.06 -18.73
CA ASN A 60 7.75 11.67 -18.95
C ASN A 60 8.80 11.17 -17.94
N GLU A 61 9.70 12.05 -17.50
CA GLU A 61 10.71 11.73 -16.48
C GLU A 61 10.12 11.40 -15.10
N ASP A 62 8.95 11.98 -14.77
CA ASP A 62 8.29 11.75 -13.48
C ASP A 62 7.53 10.41 -13.48
N ILE A 63 7.14 9.89 -14.66
CA ILE A 63 6.38 8.64 -14.81
C ILE A 63 7.27 7.44 -14.47
N GLN A 64 6.80 6.63 -13.52
CA GLN A 64 7.46 5.37 -13.13
C GLN A 64 6.86 4.20 -13.91
N TYR A 65 5.53 4.13 -13.97
CA TYR A 65 4.78 3.13 -14.75
C TYR A 65 3.31 3.55 -14.90
N GLU A 66 2.62 2.89 -15.84
CA GLU A 66 1.22 3.14 -16.17
C GLU A 66 0.28 2.16 -15.45
N LEU A 67 -0.88 2.67 -15.04
CA LEU A 67 -2.05 1.93 -14.55
C LEU A 67 -3.22 2.14 -15.53
N ALA A 68 -4.31 1.40 -15.35
CA ALA A 68 -5.46 1.44 -16.26
C ALA A 68 -6.00 2.86 -16.51
N GLU A 69 -6.11 3.65 -15.44
CA GLU A 69 -6.75 4.97 -15.47
C GLU A 69 -5.78 6.13 -15.18
N GLY A 70 -4.46 5.86 -15.10
CA GLY A 70 -3.49 6.89 -14.72
C GLY A 70 -2.07 6.38 -14.67
N TYR A 71 -1.21 7.14 -13.99
CA TYR A 71 0.21 6.84 -13.88
C TYR A 71 0.64 6.86 -12.42
N VAL A 72 1.62 6.03 -12.09
CA VAL A 72 2.41 6.25 -10.88
C VAL A 72 3.55 7.18 -11.24
N ILE A 73 3.62 8.31 -10.56
CA ILE A 73 4.65 9.34 -10.76
C ILE A 73 5.51 9.49 -9.50
N LYS A 74 6.77 9.87 -9.67
CA LYS A 74 7.69 10.21 -8.57
C LYS A 74 8.01 11.70 -8.66
N VAL A 75 7.59 12.47 -7.66
CA VAL A 75 7.83 13.92 -7.58
C VAL A 75 8.51 14.21 -6.25
N ASN A 76 9.67 14.86 -6.29
CA ASN A 76 10.48 15.18 -5.10
C ASN A 76 10.76 13.95 -4.20
N GLY A 77 10.98 12.79 -4.81
CA GLY A 77 11.28 11.54 -4.09
C GLY A 77 10.06 10.80 -3.53
N LYS A 78 8.85 11.40 -3.57
CA LYS A 78 7.61 10.74 -3.13
C LYS A 78 6.80 10.27 -4.33
N TYR A 79 6.14 9.12 -4.18
CA TYR A 79 5.30 8.51 -5.21
C TYR A 79 3.86 8.96 -5.05
N TYR A 80 3.21 9.21 -6.19
CA TYR A 80 1.82 9.63 -6.25
C TYR A 80 1.12 8.95 -7.43
N TYR A 81 -0.21 8.93 -7.38
CA TYR A 81 -1.03 8.62 -8.53
C TYR A 81 -1.39 9.90 -9.29
N TYR A 82 -1.23 9.87 -10.61
CA TYR A 82 -1.65 10.94 -11.51
C TYR A 82 -2.75 10.43 -12.45
N PRO A 83 -4.00 10.89 -12.28
CA PRO A 83 -5.12 10.55 -13.16
C PRO A 83 -4.83 10.92 -14.62
N LYS A 84 -5.15 10.02 -15.56
CA LYS A 84 -5.07 10.35 -16.99
C LYS A 84 -6.20 11.31 -17.37
N GLU A 85 -5.86 12.38 -18.08
CA GLU A 85 -6.84 13.34 -18.58
C GLU A 85 -7.71 12.73 -19.69
N GLY A 86 -8.98 13.15 -19.78
CA GLY A 86 -9.89 12.76 -20.85
C GLY A 86 -10.53 11.37 -20.70
N ILE A 87 -10.34 10.69 -19.57
CA ILE A 87 -11.02 9.43 -19.24
C ILE A 87 -11.79 9.55 -17.93
N THR A 88 -12.85 8.74 -17.77
CA THR A 88 -13.57 8.64 -16.50
C THR A 88 -12.71 7.97 -15.44
N GLN A 89 -12.55 8.62 -14.29
CA GLN A 89 -11.84 8.08 -13.14
C GLN A 89 -12.81 7.32 -12.22
N ASN A 90 -12.80 6.00 -12.31
CA ASN A 90 -13.56 5.07 -11.49
C ASN A 90 -12.69 4.33 -10.47
N ASN A 91 -11.36 4.48 -10.56
CA ASN A 91 -10.43 3.80 -9.67
C ASN A 91 -10.04 4.61 -8.43
N VAL A 92 -10.36 5.90 -8.34
CA VAL A 92 -10.08 6.73 -7.15
C VAL A 92 -11.24 6.64 -6.16
N VAL A 93 -10.94 6.37 -4.89
CA VAL A 93 -11.92 6.25 -3.79
C VAL A 93 -11.47 7.05 -2.57
N ASP A 94 -12.41 7.54 -1.76
CA ASP A 94 -12.09 8.10 -0.45
C ASP A 94 -11.79 6.99 0.58
N GLU A 95 -11.32 7.39 1.77
CA GLU A 95 -10.91 6.44 2.81
C GLU A 95 -12.07 5.59 3.34
N SER A 96 -13.27 6.13 3.49
CA SER A 96 -14.42 5.37 3.99
C SER A 96 -14.81 4.28 3.00
N THR A 97 -14.97 4.63 1.73
CA THR A 97 -15.27 3.66 0.67
C THR A 97 -14.13 2.67 0.46
N GLY A 98 -12.88 3.11 0.55
CA GLY A 98 -11.71 2.23 0.44
C GLY A 98 -11.66 1.16 1.53
N LYS A 99 -11.93 1.54 2.78
CA LYS A 99 -12.03 0.59 3.91
C LYS A 99 -13.19 -0.37 3.73
N GLU A 100 -14.34 0.10 3.27
CA GLU A 100 -15.49 -0.74 3.00
C GLU A 100 -15.20 -1.79 1.91
N ILE A 101 -14.68 -1.37 0.74
CA ILE A 101 -14.33 -2.27 -0.36
C ILE A 101 -13.34 -3.34 0.10
N SER A 102 -12.30 -2.91 0.81
CA SER A 102 -11.24 -3.81 1.27
C SER A 102 -11.72 -4.75 2.38
N ALA A 103 -12.60 -4.34 3.29
CA ALA A 103 -13.15 -5.23 4.32
C ALA A 103 -14.01 -6.36 3.72
N HIS A 104 -14.86 -6.04 2.73
CA HIS A 104 -15.75 -7.03 2.10
C HIS A 104 -14.99 -8.08 1.27
N ALA A 105 -13.81 -7.73 0.75
CA ALA A 105 -12.99 -8.66 -0.03
C ALA A 105 -12.51 -9.88 0.77
N HIS A 106 -12.46 -9.77 2.11
CA HIS A 106 -12.02 -10.84 2.99
C HIS A 106 -13.11 -11.86 3.33
N HIS A 107 -14.37 -11.56 2.98
CA HIS A 107 -15.48 -12.49 3.20
C HIS A 107 -15.74 -13.45 2.04
N HIS A 108 -14.99 -13.37 0.93
CA HIS A 108 -15.26 -14.15 -0.29
C HIS A 108 -14.44 -15.43 -0.47
N HIS A 109 -13.59 -15.80 0.50
CA HIS A 109 -12.83 -17.06 0.48
C HIS A 109 -13.22 -18.01 1.62
N HIS A 110 -14.44 -18.53 1.58
CA HIS A 110 -14.77 -19.77 2.29
C HIS A 110 -15.50 -20.74 1.35
N HIS A 111 -14.72 -21.41 0.49
CA HIS A 111 -15.08 -22.74 0.04
C HIS A 111 -13.82 -23.59 -0.07
N GLY A 112 -13.70 -24.58 0.81
CA GLY A 112 -12.84 -25.74 0.61
C GLY A 112 -11.47 -25.69 1.28
N GLU A 113 -11.31 -26.63 2.20
CA GLU A 113 -10.07 -27.22 2.70
C GLU A 113 -9.31 -26.57 3.87
N SER A 114 -9.15 -27.45 4.85
CA SER A 114 -8.55 -27.35 6.16
C SER A 114 -7.06 -27.05 6.10
N SER A 115 -6.68 -25.88 6.61
CA SER A 115 -5.40 -25.69 7.30
C SER A 115 -5.66 -24.80 8.51
N GLU A 116 -5.18 -25.26 9.65
CA GLU A 116 -5.34 -24.62 10.95
C GLU A 116 -4.75 -23.20 10.94
N SER A 117 -5.61 -22.18 10.92
CA SER A 117 -5.41 -20.95 11.71
C SER A 117 -6.76 -20.25 11.84
N LYS A 118 -7.49 -20.60 12.92
CA LYS A 118 -8.56 -19.75 13.44
C LYS A 118 -7.90 -18.58 14.17
N GLY A 119 -7.61 -17.52 13.42
CA GLY A 119 -7.19 -16.22 13.92
C GLY A 119 -7.84 -15.13 13.09
N SER A 120 -9.14 -14.90 13.33
CA SER A 120 -9.83 -13.71 12.80
C SER A 120 -9.34 -12.52 13.63
N GLY A 121 -8.35 -11.81 13.12
CA GLY A 121 -7.66 -10.69 13.77
C GLY A 121 -6.16 -10.90 13.66
N ASP A 122 -5.53 -10.19 12.73
CA ASP A 122 -4.07 -10.08 12.59
C ASP A 122 -3.39 -9.53 13.85
N ASN A 123 -4.16 -9.02 14.83
CA ASN A 123 -3.86 -8.71 16.24
C ASN A 123 -2.47 -8.15 16.57
N TYR A 124 -1.83 -7.55 15.57
CA TYR A 124 -0.47 -7.08 15.64
C TYR A 124 -0.41 -5.89 16.59
N THR A 125 0.49 -5.98 17.56
CA THR A 125 0.77 -4.87 18.47
C THR A 125 2.09 -4.24 18.03
N PHE A 126 2.07 -2.94 17.75
CA PHE A 126 3.25 -2.23 17.27
C PHE A 126 4.47 -2.42 18.16
N ASN A 127 5.53 -2.96 17.57
CA ASN A 127 6.82 -3.14 18.20
C ASN A 127 7.91 -2.52 17.31
N PRO A 128 8.64 -1.50 17.80
CA PRO A 128 9.73 -0.85 17.09
C PRO A 128 10.80 -1.78 16.51
N LYS A 129 11.03 -2.94 17.12
CA LYS A 129 12.06 -3.91 16.66
C LYS A 129 11.68 -4.64 15.38
N ASP A 130 10.39 -4.59 15.01
CA ASP A 130 9.87 -5.27 13.83
C ASP A 130 9.89 -4.37 12.59
N ILE A 131 10.31 -3.10 12.74
CA ILE A 131 10.42 -2.13 11.64
C ILE A 131 11.47 -2.62 10.64
N VAL A 132 11.05 -2.80 9.39
CA VAL A 132 11.92 -3.23 8.28
C VAL A 132 12.19 -2.11 7.29
N SER A 133 11.29 -1.12 7.23
CA SER A 133 11.41 0.06 6.39
C SER A 133 10.65 1.23 7.00
N GLU A 134 11.07 2.45 6.70
CA GLU A 134 10.44 3.69 7.13
C GLU A 134 10.19 4.57 5.90
N THR A 135 8.96 5.06 5.76
CA THR A 135 8.62 6.11 4.79
C THR A 135 8.45 7.43 5.52
N GLN A 136 8.19 8.52 4.79
CA GLN A 136 7.87 9.80 5.42
C GLN A 136 6.67 9.69 6.37
N ASP A 137 5.67 8.89 5.98
CA ASP A 137 4.34 8.91 6.60
C ASP A 137 4.07 7.69 7.51
N GLY A 138 4.93 6.66 7.48
CA GLY A 138 4.71 5.43 8.24
C GLY A 138 5.91 4.48 8.32
N TYR A 139 5.66 3.31 8.88
CA TYR A 139 6.62 2.23 9.04
C TYR A 139 6.08 0.94 8.43
N VAL A 140 6.94 0.20 7.74
CA VAL A 140 6.67 -1.19 7.36
C VAL A 140 7.24 -2.07 8.45
N VAL A 141 6.43 -2.97 8.99
CA VAL A 141 6.81 -3.90 10.06
C VAL A 141 6.56 -5.34 9.63
N ARG A 142 7.43 -6.25 10.04
CA ARG A 142 7.24 -7.68 9.76
C ARG A 142 6.33 -8.32 10.79
N HIS A 143 5.33 -9.05 10.32
CA HIS A 143 4.46 -9.88 11.16
C HIS A 143 4.38 -11.29 10.57
N GLY A 144 5.13 -12.22 11.15
CA GLY A 144 5.24 -13.59 10.63
C GLY A 144 5.77 -13.64 9.19
N ASP A 145 4.92 -14.03 8.26
CA ASP A 145 5.21 -14.18 6.82
C ASP A 145 4.79 -12.97 5.96
N HIS A 146 4.10 -11.98 6.55
CA HIS A 146 3.63 -10.78 5.86
C HIS A 146 4.14 -9.49 6.53
N PHE A 147 3.75 -8.36 5.98
CA PHE A 147 4.15 -7.03 6.46
C PHE A 147 2.93 -6.15 6.67
N HIS A 148 2.89 -5.46 7.82
CA HIS A 148 1.95 -4.38 8.06
C HIS A 148 2.57 -3.03 7.70
N TYR A 149 1.71 -2.09 7.34
CA TYR A 149 2.07 -0.69 7.26
C TYR A 149 1.35 0.08 8.37
N ILE A 150 2.11 0.77 9.20
CA ILE A 150 1.60 1.52 10.36
C ILE A 150 1.84 3.01 10.11
N LYS A 151 0.77 3.81 10.01
CA LYS A 151 0.92 5.25 9.79
C LYS A 151 1.48 5.89 11.06
N LYS A 152 2.41 6.83 10.90
CA LYS A 152 2.96 7.61 12.03
C LYS A 152 1.87 8.38 12.78
N SER A 153 0.81 8.79 12.09
CA SER A 153 -0.35 9.47 12.70
C SER A 153 -1.18 8.58 13.63
N GLU A 154 -1.03 7.25 13.55
CA GLU A 154 -1.73 6.27 14.39
C GLU A 154 -0.91 5.92 15.65
N LEU A 155 0.35 6.37 15.72
CA LEU A 155 1.26 6.08 16.83
C LEU A 155 1.29 7.21 17.85
N SER A 156 1.40 6.84 19.13
CA SER A 156 1.67 7.80 20.21
C SER A 156 3.08 8.40 20.10
N ALA A 157 3.30 9.56 20.73
CA ALA A 157 4.62 10.20 20.78
C ALA A 157 5.71 9.28 21.36
N SER A 158 5.36 8.44 22.35
CA SER A 158 6.28 7.45 22.94
C SER A 158 6.68 6.41 21.90
N GLN A 159 5.71 5.80 21.21
CA GLN A 159 5.98 4.81 20.15
C GLN A 159 6.80 5.40 19.02
N LEU A 160 6.54 6.65 18.61
CA LEU A 160 7.34 7.35 17.61
C LEU A 160 8.79 7.56 18.07
N SER A 161 9.01 7.88 19.35
CA SER A 161 10.37 8.01 19.91
C SER A 161 11.09 6.67 19.93
N GLN A 162 10.42 5.61 20.37
CA GLN A 162 10.99 4.26 20.43
C GLN A 162 11.31 3.70 19.04
N ALA A 163 10.47 4.01 18.04
CA ALA A 163 10.73 3.69 16.63
C ALA A 163 12.03 4.34 16.13
N LYS A 164 12.19 5.65 16.40
CA LYS A 164 13.41 6.39 16.02
C LYS A 164 14.66 5.85 16.71
N GLU A 165 14.54 5.46 17.98
CA GLU A 165 15.66 4.89 18.73
C GLU A 165 16.03 3.49 18.24
N SER A 166 15.03 2.67 17.89
CA SER A 166 15.25 1.30 17.40
C SER A 166 15.82 1.28 15.98
N GLY A 167 15.39 2.22 15.13
CA GLY A 167 15.76 2.28 13.72
C GLY A 167 15.15 1.16 12.88
N VAL A 168 15.57 1.08 11.62
CA VAL A 168 15.13 0.03 10.68
C VAL A 168 16.01 -1.22 10.81
N ASN A 169 15.39 -2.39 10.76
CA ASN A 169 16.06 -3.69 10.72
C ASN A 169 15.81 -4.39 9.37
N PRO A 170 16.60 -4.10 8.33
CA PRO A 170 16.38 -4.65 6.99
C PRO A 170 16.62 -6.17 6.92
N SER A 171 17.27 -6.78 7.92
CA SER A 171 17.45 -8.25 7.96
C SER A 171 16.13 -9.01 8.05
N LEU A 172 15.10 -8.37 8.60
CA LEU A 172 13.74 -8.91 8.66
C LEU A 172 12.99 -8.76 7.33
N ALA A 173 13.47 -7.96 6.38
CA ALA A 173 12.81 -7.75 5.09
C ALA A 173 12.97 -8.94 4.13
N SER A 174 13.93 -9.84 4.38
CA SER A 174 14.07 -11.12 3.68
C SER A 174 13.37 -12.19 4.48
N SER A 175 12.54 -13.00 3.83
CA SER A 175 12.24 -14.32 4.35
C SER A 175 13.57 -15.02 4.59
N ALA A 176 13.84 -15.45 5.83
CA ALA A 176 14.70 -16.61 5.98
C ALA A 176 14.01 -17.74 5.20
N ALA A 177 14.82 -18.41 4.38
CA ALA A 177 14.50 -19.45 3.40
C ALA A 177 13.30 -20.36 3.72
#